data_AF-A0A2A2CYC0-F1
#
_entry.id   AF-A0A2A2CYC0-F1
#
_cell.length_a   1.000
_cell.length_b   1.000
_cell.length_c   1.000
_cell.angle_alpha   90.00
_cell.angle_beta   90.00
_cell.angle_gamma   90.00
#
_symmetry.space_group_name_H-M   'P 1'
#
loop_
_entity.id
_entity.type
_entity.pdbx_description
1 polymer ?
#
loop_
_entity_poly.entity_id
_entity_poly.type
_entity_poly.pdbx_seq_one_letter_code
_entity_poly.pdbx_strand_id
1 'polypeptide(L)'
;MTAGGYAPDGYAQNGHVPGGHVPDGHAQDAHAQSGHTPDGELARMRAEIEGLRSWRAELEDLVKRFAQGVKRDQGEVEEILSEILGRLDAVEAGPAGRAAPVVPAGSAAGPGGPAHLPWSLRASEAEWRELADWLDWLGRHYAPQLHLRIWPCWPAHGGVVEELAALHAAWRAAQEADADPARAGSELAYWHQMWLWPTVERIRQHYMFSECETEHAADRPGRPTDPAALEARVAEAAAERRRQENERYAFFAEVPEGFTAERPDGLWRRAGDDWEYLSLLDWAWHPADAELPPPPEETLREIPAERADALAADRQGWVTYWARHADENDWRAGEGPTTVVRRRRSPERLYDEAYGVRDGWAPTASVYAFLDARPSNPPHLVEIDVQEAERLLRSLRGVTGATEL
;
A
#
# COMPACT_ATOMS: atom_id res chain seq x y z
N MET A 1 12.55 52.32 23.00
CA MET A 1 14.02 52.43 23.17
C MET A 1 14.49 51.01 23.43
N THR A 2 15.25 50.30 22.59
CA THR A 2 16.26 50.65 21.58
C THR A 2 16.46 49.45 20.63
N ALA A 3 16.75 49.75 19.35
CA ALA A 3 17.50 49.04 18.28
C ALA A 3 17.91 47.55 18.48
N GLY A 4 17.85 46.65 17.50
CA GLY A 4 17.98 46.79 16.04
C GLY A 4 19.40 46.47 15.59
N GLY A 5 19.65 45.25 15.07
CA GLY A 5 20.98 44.81 14.60
C GLY A 5 20.89 43.71 13.53
N TYR A 6 21.16 44.11 12.29
CA TYR A 6 21.29 43.32 11.06
C TYR A 6 22.68 42.67 10.97
N ALA A 7 22.79 41.49 10.35
CA ALA A 7 24.05 40.90 9.87
C ALA A 7 23.90 40.52 8.38
N PRO A 8 24.83 40.90 7.48
CA PRO A 8 24.83 40.45 6.10
C PRO A 8 25.92 39.43 5.77
N ASP A 9 25.61 38.59 4.79
CA ASP A 9 26.40 37.51 4.20
C ASP A 9 27.63 37.99 3.40
N GLY A 10 28.69 37.19 3.44
CA GLY A 10 29.94 37.40 2.69
C GLY A 10 30.08 36.44 1.50
N TYR A 11 30.26 37.03 0.31
CA TYR A 11 30.57 36.36 -0.96
C TYR A 11 32.03 35.91 -1.04
N ALA A 12 32.29 34.71 -1.56
CA ALA A 12 33.62 34.27 -2.01
C ALA A 12 33.70 34.36 -3.55
N GLN A 13 34.76 34.98 -4.07
CA GLN A 13 35.07 35.04 -5.51
C GLN A 13 36.34 34.25 -5.82
N ASN A 14 36.25 33.47 -6.90
CA ASN A 14 37.27 32.64 -7.51
C ASN A 14 38.38 33.47 -8.19
N GLY A 15 39.60 32.91 -8.27
CA GLY A 15 40.69 33.43 -9.09
C GLY A 15 41.46 32.30 -9.78
N HIS A 16 41.31 32.23 -11.10
CA HIS A 16 41.94 31.28 -12.02
C HIS A 16 43.34 31.76 -12.44
N VAL A 17 44.23 30.81 -12.74
CA VAL A 17 45.59 31.02 -13.28
C VAL A 17 45.51 31.16 -14.81
N PRO A 18 46.40 31.95 -15.46
CA PRO A 18 47.17 31.33 -16.54
C PRO A 18 48.63 31.80 -16.63
N GLY A 19 49.46 30.94 -17.23
CA GLY A 19 50.92 31.00 -17.20
C GLY A 19 51.58 32.01 -18.15
N GLY A 20 52.90 32.15 -17.97
CA GLY A 20 53.76 33.02 -18.75
C GLY A 20 55.18 32.48 -18.86
N HIS A 21 55.63 32.35 -20.10
CA HIS A 21 56.93 31.89 -20.57
C HIS A 21 58.06 32.85 -20.11
N VAL A 22 59.22 32.31 -19.72
CA VAL A 22 60.42 33.07 -19.32
C VAL A 22 61.39 33.18 -20.50
N PRO A 23 61.91 34.37 -20.85
CA PRO A 23 63.07 34.49 -21.73
C PRO A 23 64.37 34.59 -20.94
N ASP A 24 65.43 34.04 -21.54
CA ASP A 24 66.81 34.00 -21.06
C ASP A 24 67.38 35.39 -20.72
N GLY A 25 68.08 35.45 -19.59
CA GLY A 25 68.89 36.59 -19.18
C GLY A 25 70.02 36.15 -18.25
N HIS A 26 71.19 35.89 -18.82
CA HIS A 26 72.42 35.70 -18.07
C HIS A 26 72.81 36.98 -17.31
N ALA A 27 73.00 36.87 -16.00
CA ALA A 27 73.80 37.81 -15.22
C ALA A 27 74.65 37.03 -14.21
N GLN A 28 75.92 37.41 -14.14
CA GLN A 28 77.05 36.66 -13.64
C GLN A 28 77.16 36.60 -12.12
N ASP A 29 77.71 35.47 -11.66
CA ASP A 29 78.49 35.17 -10.47
C ASP A 29 78.74 36.30 -9.45
N ALA A 30 78.26 36.06 -8.22
CA ALA A 30 78.94 36.48 -7.01
C ALA A 30 78.88 35.33 -5.98
N HIS A 31 80.00 34.63 -5.82
CA HIS A 31 80.23 33.68 -4.74
C HIS A 31 80.25 34.43 -3.40
N ALA A 32 79.14 34.37 -2.65
CA ALA A 32 79.11 34.66 -1.22
C ALA A 32 78.96 33.33 -0.46
N GLN A 33 79.99 32.98 0.30
CA GLN A 33 80.11 31.75 1.07
C GLN A 33 79.05 31.65 2.16
N SER A 34 78.52 30.44 2.30
CA SER A 34 77.50 29.98 3.24
C SER A 34 77.87 30.23 4.71
N GLY A 35 77.09 31.07 5.39
CA GLY A 35 76.95 31.03 6.85
C GLY A 35 75.78 30.13 7.24
N HIS A 36 75.95 28.81 7.17
CA HIS A 36 74.97 27.87 7.70
C HIS A 36 75.09 27.80 9.22
N THR A 37 74.24 28.54 9.93
CA THR A 37 74.08 28.39 11.38
C THR A 37 73.23 27.15 11.68
N PRO A 38 73.64 26.23 12.57
CA PRO A 38 72.90 25.01 12.93
C PRO A 38 71.43 25.26 13.32
N ASP A 39 71.14 26.44 13.88
CA ASP A 39 69.78 26.82 14.29
C ASP A 39 68.82 27.02 13.11
N GLY A 40 69.31 27.47 11.95
CA GLY A 40 68.50 27.65 10.75
C GLY A 40 68.12 26.33 10.08
N GLU A 41 69.04 25.36 10.12
CA GLU A 41 68.80 24.00 9.61
C GLU A 41 67.85 23.23 10.54
N LEU A 42 68.01 23.35 11.85
CA LEU A 42 67.09 22.78 12.84
C LEU A 42 65.68 23.40 12.77
N ALA A 43 65.56 24.68 12.42
CA ALA A 43 64.26 25.32 12.20
C ALA A 43 63.58 24.79 10.93
N ARG A 44 64.34 24.61 9.84
CA ARG A 44 63.85 24.04 8.59
C ARG A 44 63.39 22.59 8.76
N MET A 45 64.20 21.74 9.42
CA MET A 45 63.84 20.36 9.70
C MET A 45 62.59 20.26 10.60
N ARG A 46 62.41 21.18 11.56
CA ARG A 46 61.19 21.23 12.37
C ARG A 46 59.94 21.57 11.55
N ALA A 47 60.04 22.55 10.65
CA ALA A 47 58.93 22.92 9.76
C ALA A 47 58.57 21.75 8.81
N GLU A 48 59.58 21.04 8.31
CA GLU A 48 59.37 19.87 7.45
C GLU A 48 58.74 18.69 8.21
N ILE A 49 59.18 18.42 9.44
CA ILE A 49 58.56 17.40 10.32
C ILE A 49 57.10 17.75 10.60
N GLU A 50 56.78 19.01 10.82
CA GLU A 50 55.40 19.44 11.07
C GLU A 50 54.53 19.31 9.80
N GLY A 51 55.08 19.65 8.62
CA GLY A 51 54.42 19.39 7.34
C GLY A 51 54.14 17.90 7.11
N LEU A 52 55.11 17.03 7.42
CA LEU A 52 54.94 15.58 7.31
C LEU A 52 53.90 15.04 8.30
N ARG A 53 53.78 15.63 9.50
CA ARG A 53 52.74 15.28 10.47
C ARG A 53 51.35 15.69 10.00
N SER A 54 51.20 16.89 9.44
CA SER A 54 49.95 17.35 8.84
C SER A 54 49.52 16.42 7.71
N TRP A 55 50.44 16.11 6.79
CA TRP A 55 50.17 15.23 5.66
C TRP A 55 49.80 13.80 6.10
N ARG A 56 50.46 13.27 7.14
CA ARG A 56 50.09 11.99 7.74
C ARG A 56 48.66 12.02 8.31
N ALA A 57 48.27 13.09 9.00
CA ALA A 57 46.92 13.20 9.56
C ALA A 57 45.85 13.25 8.46
N GLU A 58 46.11 14.00 7.38
CA GLU A 58 45.23 14.06 6.21
C GLU A 58 45.07 12.70 5.52
N LEU A 59 46.18 11.96 5.37
CA LEU A 59 46.17 10.60 4.80
C LEU A 59 45.39 9.63 5.69
N GLU A 60 45.60 9.67 7.02
CA GLU A 60 44.86 8.83 7.96
C GLU A 60 43.34 9.07 7.89
N ASP A 61 42.91 10.32 7.73
CA ASP A 61 41.50 10.65 7.57
C ASP A 61 40.93 10.26 6.21
N LEU A 62 41.71 10.36 5.13
CA LEU A 62 41.32 9.81 3.82
C LEU A 62 41.14 8.29 3.87
N VAL A 63 42.08 7.57 4.49
CA VAL A 63 42.00 6.10 4.64
C VAL A 63 40.80 5.69 5.48
N LYS A 64 40.49 6.41 6.57
CA LYS A 64 39.28 6.15 7.38
C LYS A 64 38.00 6.33 6.57
N ARG A 65 37.90 7.43 5.79
CA ARG A 65 36.73 7.68 4.94
C ARG A 65 36.58 6.60 3.86
N PHE A 66 37.68 6.18 3.24
CA PHE A 66 37.69 5.08 2.28
C PHE A 66 37.22 3.76 2.91
N ALA A 67 37.77 3.39 4.08
CA ALA A 67 37.38 2.17 4.79
C ALA A 67 35.90 2.18 5.21
N GLN A 68 35.36 3.34 5.60
CA GLN A 68 33.94 3.51 5.89
C GLN A 68 33.07 3.39 4.63
N GLY A 69 33.55 3.88 3.48
CA GLY A 69 32.92 3.68 2.17
C GLY A 69 32.82 2.21 1.82
N VAL A 70 33.96 1.50 1.80
CA VAL A 70 34.01 0.06 1.49
C VAL A 70 33.12 -0.77 2.40
N LYS A 71 33.03 -0.45 3.69
CA LYS A 71 32.14 -1.15 4.62
C LYS A 71 30.65 -0.90 4.33
N ARG A 72 30.30 0.31 3.90
CA ARG A 72 28.93 0.64 3.46
C ARG A 72 28.61 -0.14 2.20
N ASP A 73 29.48 -0.09 1.20
CA ASP A 73 29.33 -0.78 -0.07
C ASP A 73 29.21 -2.31 0.13
N GLN A 74 30.00 -2.88 1.05
CA GLN A 74 29.89 -4.30 1.41
C GLN A 74 28.52 -4.65 2.01
N GLY A 75 27.98 -3.80 2.90
CA GLY A 75 26.65 -3.99 3.46
C GLY A 75 25.55 -3.91 2.40
N GLU A 76 25.69 -3.00 1.43
CA GLU A 76 24.78 -2.87 0.29
C GLU A 76 24.82 -4.10 -0.62
N VAL A 77 26.01 -4.66 -0.89
CA VAL A 77 26.15 -5.90 -1.67
C VAL A 77 25.50 -7.09 -0.94
N GLU A 78 25.66 -7.21 0.37
CA GLU A 78 25.03 -8.27 1.18
C GLU A 78 23.48 -8.17 1.17
N GLU A 79 22.94 -6.95 1.20
CA GLU A 79 21.50 -6.70 1.08
C GLU A 79 20.97 -7.07 -0.32
N ILE A 80 21.63 -6.61 -1.38
CA ILE A 80 21.28 -6.93 -2.78
C ILE A 80 21.34 -8.43 -3.03
N LEU A 81 22.37 -9.12 -2.51
CA LEU A 81 22.51 -10.56 -2.66
C LEU A 81 21.33 -11.29 -1.98
N SER A 82 20.92 -10.83 -0.80
CA SER A 82 19.76 -11.38 -0.07
C SER A 82 18.45 -11.18 -0.84
N GLU A 83 18.28 -10.03 -1.49
CA GLU A 83 17.12 -9.74 -2.34
C GLU A 83 17.09 -10.65 -3.59
N ILE A 84 18.23 -10.79 -4.28
CA ILE A 84 18.33 -11.64 -5.48
C ILE A 84 18.01 -13.10 -5.13
N LEU A 85 18.52 -13.60 -4.01
CA LEU A 85 18.22 -14.96 -3.54
C LEU A 85 16.72 -15.13 -3.26
N GLY A 86 16.08 -14.16 -2.59
CA GLY A 86 14.63 -14.21 -2.35
C GLY A 86 13.78 -14.18 -3.63
N ARG A 87 14.22 -13.44 -4.66
CA ARG A 87 13.55 -13.44 -5.97
C ARG A 87 13.75 -14.74 -6.74
N LEU A 88 14.93 -15.36 -6.63
CA LEU A 88 15.22 -16.65 -7.25
C LEU A 88 14.33 -17.74 -6.65
N ASP A 89 14.21 -17.79 -5.32
CA ASP A 89 13.33 -18.72 -4.61
C ASP A 89 11.85 -18.55 -5.03
N ALA A 90 11.39 -17.31 -5.20
CA ALA A 90 10.03 -17.02 -5.67
C ALA A 90 9.78 -17.46 -7.12
N VAL A 91 10.80 -17.38 -7.99
CA VAL A 91 10.73 -17.84 -9.38
C VAL A 91 10.76 -19.37 -9.45
N GLU A 92 11.57 -20.03 -8.63
CA GLU A 92 11.63 -21.49 -8.54
C GLU A 92 10.36 -22.09 -7.91
N ALA A 93 9.68 -21.35 -7.02
CA ALA A 93 8.41 -21.74 -6.42
C ALA A 93 7.17 -21.50 -7.33
N GLY A 94 7.32 -20.79 -8.45
CA GLY A 94 6.24 -20.53 -9.41
C GLY A 94 5.98 -21.70 -10.36
N PRO A 95 4.72 -21.99 -10.76
CA PRO A 95 4.42 -23.09 -11.67
C PRO A 95 4.94 -22.75 -13.08
N ALA A 96 6.02 -23.42 -13.48
CA ALA A 96 6.53 -23.37 -14.84
C ALA A 96 5.49 -23.89 -15.84
N GLY A 97 5.14 -23.04 -16.82
CA GLY A 97 4.70 -23.47 -18.14
C GLY A 97 3.20 -23.44 -18.41
N ARG A 98 2.74 -22.37 -19.07
CA ARG A 98 1.80 -22.50 -20.19
C ARG A 98 1.97 -21.33 -21.17
N ALA A 99 2.32 -21.68 -22.39
CA ALA A 99 2.49 -20.78 -23.52
C ALA A 99 1.21 -19.97 -23.78
N ALA A 100 1.37 -18.67 -23.99
CA ALA A 100 0.29 -17.74 -24.31
C ALA A 100 -0.21 -17.94 -25.76
N PRO A 101 -1.54 -17.89 -26.02
CA PRO A 101 -2.04 -17.72 -27.37
C PRO A 101 -2.00 -16.23 -27.75
N VAL A 102 -1.54 -15.96 -28.96
CA VAL A 102 -1.64 -14.65 -29.61
C VAL A 102 -3.12 -14.39 -29.93
N VAL A 103 -3.67 -13.26 -29.47
CA VAL A 103 -5.01 -12.77 -29.85
C VAL A 103 -4.88 -11.34 -30.39
N PRO A 104 -5.49 -11.01 -31.54
CA PRO A 104 -5.29 -9.73 -32.21
C PRO A 104 -6.12 -8.59 -31.60
N ALA A 105 -5.69 -7.37 -31.92
CA ALA A 105 -6.25 -6.10 -31.47
C ALA A 105 -7.77 -5.96 -31.75
N GLY A 106 -8.53 -5.66 -30.69
CA GLY A 106 -9.95 -5.32 -30.80
C GLY A 106 -10.68 -5.26 -29.45
N SER A 107 -10.67 -4.08 -28.84
CA SER A 107 -11.65 -3.51 -27.89
C SER A 107 -12.39 -4.42 -26.90
N ALA A 108 -12.12 -4.25 -25.59
CA ALA A 108 -13.14 -4.01 -24.56
C ALA A 108 -12.47 -3.72 -23.21
N ALA A 109 -12.73 -2.53 -22.66
CA ALA A 109 -12.42 -2.20 -21.27
C ALA A 109 -13.34 -3.01 -20.33
N GLY A 110 -12.77 -3.95 -19.59
CA GLY A 110 -13.32 -4.53 -18.36
C GLY A 110 -12.65 -3.91 -17.12
N PRO A 111 -13.08 -4.26 -15.89
CA PRO A 111 -12.72 -3.58 -14.65
C PRO A 111 -11.31 -3.95 -14.19
N GLY A 112 -10.32 -3.52 -14.98
CA GLY A 112 -8.91 -3.46 -14.64
C GLY A 112 -8.43 -2.22 -15.38
N GLY A 113 -8.44 -1.07 -14.69
CA GLY A 113 -8.00 0.20 -15.28
C GLY A 113 -6.62 0.03 -15.93
N PRO A 114 -6.27 0.85 -16.94
CA PRO A 114 -4.97 0.74 -17.59
C PRO A 114 -3.90 0.81 -16.52
N ALA A 115 -3.00 -0.19 -16.50
CA ALA A 115 -1.78 -0.14 -15.72
C ALA A 115 -1.17 1.26 -15.91
N HIS A 116 -0.78 1.90 -14.81
CA HIS A 116 -0.14 3.22 -14.85
C HIS A 116 1.21 3.11 -15.58
N LEU A 117 1.17 3.08 -16.91
CA LEU A 117 2.35 2.98 -17.75
C LEU A 117 2.97 4.38 -17.86
N PRO A 118 4.26 4.54 -17.52
CA PRO A 118 4.96 5.81 -17.67
C PRO A 118 4.93 6.27 -19.13
N TRP A 119 5.00 7.59 -19.36
CA TRP A 119 5.13 8.18 -20.70
C TRP A 119 6.22 7.49 -21.51
N SER A 120 7.36 7.19 -20.90
CA SER A 120 8.49 6.52 -21.56
C SER A 120 8.15 5.17 -22.21
N LEU A 121 7.22 4.39 -21.63
CA LEU A 121 6.80 3.09 -22.15
C LEU A 121 5.63 3.16 -23.13
N ARG A 122 4.84 4.24 -23.10
CA ARG A 122 3.71 4.44 -24.02
C ARG A 122 4.06 5.31 -25.22
N ALA A 123 5.11 6.12 -25.15
CA ALA A 123 5.54 7.01 -26.21
C ALA A 123 6.18 6.24 -27.37
N SER A 124 5.83 6.63 -28.59
CA SER A 124 6.46 6.18 -29.81
C SER A 124 7.84 6.81 -30.00
N GLU A 125 8.64 6.21 -30.87
CA GLU A 125 9.96 6.74 -31.28
C GLU A 125 9.88 8.16 -31.85
N ALA A 126 8.76 8.49 -32.52
CA ALA A 126 8.51 9.82 -33.06
C ALA A 126 8.29 10.85 -31.94
N GLU A 127 7.50 10.50 -30.92
CA GLU A 127 7.24 11.38 -29.76
C GLU A 127 8.50 11.61 -28.92
N TRP A 128 9.37 10.60 -28.80
CA TRP A 128 10.69 10.75 -28.18
C TRP A 128 11.57 11.77 -28.90
N ARG A 129 11.60 11.73 -30.23
CA ARG A 129 12.35 12.70 -31.04
C ARG A 129 11.74 14.10 -30.98
N GLU A 130 10.41 14.19 -31.06
CA GLU A 130 9.70 15.47 -30.93
C GLU A 130 10.02 16.15 -29.59
N LEU A 131 10.01 15.38 -28.49
CA LEU A 131 10.38 15.90 -27.18
C LEU A 131 11.84 16.36 -27.15
N ALA A 132 12.78 15.57 -27.69
CA ALA A 132 14.19 15.95 -27.76
C ALA A 132 14.41 17.24 -28.56
N ASP A 133 13.81 17.35 -29.75
CA ASP A 133 13.90 18.52 -30.63
C ASP A 133 13.30 19.76 -29.96
N TRP A 134 12.20 19.61 -29.25
CA TRP A 134 11.58 20.68 -28.47
C TRP A 134 12.46 21.15 -27.32
N LEU A 135 13.10 20.23 -26.58
CA LEU A 135 14.03 20.58 -25.49
C LEU A 135 15.26 21.32 -26.01
N ASP A 136 15.77 20.92 -27.17
CA ASP A 136 16.84 21.61 -27.87
C ASP A 136 16.43 23.04 -28.27
N TRP A 137 15.20 23.20 -28.79
CA TRP A 137 14.64 24.51 -29.08
C TRP A 137 14.48 25.37 -27.82
N LEU A 138 13.97 24.78 -26.73
CA LEU A 138 13.77 25.41 -25.43
C LEU A 138 15.10 25.93 -24.87
N GLY A 139 16.14 25.08 -24.86
CA GLY A 139 17.47 25.44 -24.40
C GLY A 139 18.10 26.59 -25.19
N ARG A 140 17.86 26.63 -26.51
CA ARG A 140 18.32 27.74 -27.38
C ARG A 140 17.55 29.04 -27.16
N HIS A 141 16.23 28.98 -26.95
CA HIS A 141 15.38 30.18 -26.89
C HIS A 141 15.28 30.80 -25.50
N TYR A 142 15.19 29.99 -24.45
CA TYR A 142 15.09 30.49 -23.07
C TYR A 142 16.47 30.71 -22.44
N ALA A 143 17.52 30.13 -23.04
CA ALA A 143 18.91 30.23 -22.59
C ALA A 143 19.04 30.14 -21.05
N PRO A 144 18.51 29.07 -20.41
CA PRO A 144 18.47 28.98 -18.96
C PRO A 144 19.87 29.14 -18.38
N GLN A 145 19.94 29.83 -17.24
CA GLN A 145 21.19 29.96 -16.49
C GLN A 145 21.81 28.58 -16.25
N LEU A 146 23.13 28.49 -16.11
CA LEU A 146 23.85 27.21 -16.05
C LEU A 146 23.22 26.21 -15.04
N HIS A 147 22.69 26.73 -13.93
CA HIS A 147 22.08 25.94 -12.87
C HIS A 147 20.65 25.44 -13.16
N LEU A 148 20.01 25.88 -14.26
CA LEU A 148 18.68 25.49 -14.72
C LEU A 148 18.73 24.74 -16.07
N ARG A 149 19.92 24.33 -16.52
CA ARG A 149 20.05 23.55 -17.76
C ARG A 149 19.60 22.12 -17.54
N ILE A 150 18.81 21.63 -18.49
CA ILE A 150 18.47 20.21 -18.58
C ILE A 150 19.68 19.50 -19.20
N TRP A 151 20.21 18.48 -18.52
CA TRP A 151 21.39 17.75 -18.99
C TRP A 151 21.04 16.78 -20.12
N PRO A 152 21.97 16.48 -21.06
CA PRO A 152 21.73 15.58 -22.18
C PRO A 152 21.34 14.15 -21.78
N CYS A 153 21.66 13.74 -20.55
CA CYS A 153 21.30 12.44 -20.01
C CYS A 153 19.85 12.31 -19.53
N TRP A 154 19.02 13.35 -19.69
CA TRP A 154 17.60 13.34 -19.31
C TRP A 154 16.82 12.08 -19.76
N PRO A 155 17.06 11.45 -20.93
CA PRO A 155 16.30 10.26 -21.33
C PRO A 155 16.54 9.04 -20.43
N ALA A 156 17.65 9.01 -19.69
CA ALA A 156 18.00 7.91 -18.79
C ALA A 156 17.30 7.99 -17.43
N HIS A 157 16.64 9.12 -17.13
CA HIS A 157 15.99 9.39 -15.84
C HIS A 157 14.47 9.38 -16.01
N GLY A 158 13.82 8.32 -15.56
CA GLY A 158 12.38 8.10 -15.76
C GLY A 158 11.53 9.24 -15.21
N GLY A 159 11.85 9.73 -14.01
CA GLY A 159 11.12 10.86 -13.41
C GLY A 159 11.31 12.19 -14.16
N VAL A 160 12.50 12.42 -14.71
CA VAL A 160 12.79 13.61 -15.54
C VAL A 160 12.02 13.53 -16.85
N VAL A 161 11.98 12.35 -17.48
CA VAL A 161 11.21 12.11 -18.71
C VAL A 161 9.74 12.43 -18.49
N GLU A 162 9.12 11.99 -17.39
CA GLU A 162 7.71 12.29 -17.10
C GLU A 162 7.45 13.80 -16.92
N GLU A 163 8.29 14.50 -16.15
CA GLU A 163 8.16 15.95 -15.92
C GLU A 163 8.33 16.74 -17.23
N LEU A 164 9.30 16.39 -18.07
CA LEU A 164 9.54 17.05 -19.36
C LEU A 164 8.46 16.75 -20.39
N ALA A 165 7.98 15.50 -20.45
CA ALA A 165 6.87 15.13 -21.32
C ALA A 165 5.58 15.87 -20.94
N ALA A 166 5.29 15.99 -19.63
CA ALA A 166 4.15 16.76 -19.14
C ALA A 166 4.30 18.26 -19.46
N LEU A 167 5.49 18.83 -19.26
CA LEU A 167 5.78 20.22 -19.58
C LEU A 167 5.61 20.53 -21.07
N HIS A 168 6.10 19.64 -21.95
CA HIS A 168 5.95 19.74 -23.39
C HIS A 168 4.47 19.64 -23.81
N ALA A 169 3.71 18.71 -23.22
CA ALA A 169 2.28 18.60 -23.48
C ALA A 169 1.52 19.87 -23.08
N ALA A 170 1.83 20.46 -21.91
CA ALA A 170 1.25 21.72 -21.46
C ALA A 170 1.62 22.89 -22.38
N TRP A 171 2.86 22.92 -22.88
CA TRP A 171 3.29 23.94 -23.85
C TRP A 171 2.51 23.84 -25.17
N ARG A 172 2.35 22.62 -25.72
CA ARG A 172 1.58 22.42 -26.95
C ARG A 172 0.12 22.87 -26.79
N ALA A 173 -0.49 22.56 -25.65
CA ALA A 173 -1.85 23.01 -25.36
C ALA A 173 -1.95 24.54 -25.26
N ALA A 174 -0.98 25.19 -24.63
CA ALA A 174 -0.93 26.65 -24.54
C ALA A 174 -0.71 27.32 -25.92
N GLN A 175 0.14 26.73 -26.77
CA GLN A 175 0.35 27.19 -28.15
C GLN A 175 -0.91 27.05 -29.01
N GLU A 176 -1.63 25.92 -28.89
CA GLU A 176 -2.89 25.71 -29.60
C GLU A 176 -3.97 26.70 -29.15
N ALA A 177 -4.06 26.97 -27.84
CA ALA A 177 -4.98 27.96 -27.30
C ALA A 177 -4.65 29.39 -27.76
N ASP A 178 -3.37 29.75 -27.85
CA ASP A 178 -2.95 31.08 -28.32
C ASP A 178 -3.15 31.26 -29.83
N ALA A 179 -3.09 30.17 -30.61
CA ALA A 179 -3.38 30.18 -32.03
C ALA A 179 -4.87 30.37 -32.36
N ASP A 180 -5.77 30.09 -31.41
CA ASP A 180 -7.21 30.35 -31.53
C ASP A 180 -7.52 31.83 -31.18
N PRO A 181 -7.96 32.67 -32.15
CA PRO A 181 -8.25 34.08 -31.89
C PRO A 181 -9.36 34.30 -30.84
N ALA A 182 -10.21 33.30 -30.57
CA ALA A 182 -11.23 33.35 -29.54
C ALA A 182 -10.69 33.06 -28.12
N ARG A 183 -9.45 32.56 -28.01
CA ARG A 183 -8.79 32.16 -26.75
C ARG A 183 -7.40 32.80 -26.55
N ALA A 184 -6.94 33.60 -27.51
CA ALA A 184 -5.63 34.25 -27.49
C ALA A 184 -5.46 35.19 -26.29
N GLY A 185 -4.25 35.22 -25.71
CA GLY A 185 -3.79 36.32 -24.85
C GLY A 185 -3.34 35.99 -23.41
N SER A 186 -3.56 34.78 -22.87
CA SER A 186 -3.12 34.46 -21.49
C SER A 186 -2.49 33.10 -21.28
N GLU A 187 -2.83 32.07 -22.06
CA GLU A 187 -2.40 30.69 -21.77
C GLU A 187 -0.89 30.50 -21.90
N LEU A 188 -0.27 31.09 -22.93
CA LEU A 188 1.17 31.01 -23.08
C LEU A 188 1.89 31.82 -21.99
N ALA A 189 1.39 33.00 -21.61
CA ALA A 189 1.93 33.78 -20.50
C ALA A 189 1.81 33.03 -19.16
N TYR A 190 0.68 32.35 -18.94
CA TYR A 190 0.44 31.51 -17.78
C TYR A 190 1.40 30.31 -17.75
N TRP A 191 1.66 29.67 -18.89
CA TRP A 191 2.60 28.56 -18.98
C TRP A 191 4.02 28.94 -18.59
N HIS A 192 4.48 30.12 -18.99
CA HIS A 192 5.79 30.62 -18.56
C HIS A 192 5.89 30.78 -17.05
N GLN A 193 4.85 31.34 -16.42
CA GLN A 193 4.87 31.66 -14.99
C GLN A 193 4.67 30.44 -14.10
N MET A 194 3.75 29.54 -14.50
CA MET A 194 3.27 28.48 -13.62
C MET A 194 3.86 27.10 -13.94
N TRP A 195 4.26 26.86 -15.18
CA TRP A 195 4.69 25.54 -15.61
C TRP A 195 6.18 25.47 -15.93
N LEU A 196 6.71 26.37 -16.77
CA LEU A 196 8.11 26.32 -17.21
C LEU A 196 9.10 26.36 -16.05
N TRP A 197 9.21 27.50 -15.38
CA TRP A 197 10.24 27.68 -14.35
C TRP A 197 10.07 26.75 -13.15
N PRO A 198 8.87 26.58 -12.58
CA PRO A 198 8.68 25.67 -11.45
C PRO A 198 9.03 24.21 -11.78
N THR A 199 8.79 23.77 -13.02
CA THR A 199 9.12 22.38 -13.42
C THR A 199 10.62 22.19 -13.60
N VAL A 200 11.30 23.14 -14.24
CA VAL A 200 12.77 23.09 -14.38
C VAL A 200 13.47 23.14 -13.01
N GLU A 201 12.96 23.94 -12.08
CA GLU A 201 13.44 23.97 -10.70
C GLU A 201 13.20 22.65 -9.95
N ARG A 202 12.01 22.04 -10.06
CA ARG A 202 11.72 20.73 -9.46
C ARG A 202 12.65 19.65 -10.00
N ILE A 203 12.87 19.62 -11.32
CA ILE A 203 13.79 18.68 -11.97
C ILE A 203 15.18 18.80 -11.34
N ARG A 204 15.68 20.04 -11.21
CA ARG A 204 16.99 20.30 -10.61
C ARG A 204 17.09 19.87 -9.14
N GLN A 205 16.04 20.08 -8.36
CA GLN A 205 16.02 19.81 -6.91
C GLN A 205 15.90 18.32 -6.60
N HIS A 206 15.11 17.56 -7.37
CA HIS A 206 14.72 16.19 -7.00
C HIS A 206 15.40 15.11 -7.84
N TYR A 207 15.92 15.44 -9.03
CA TYR A 207 16.39 14.42 -9.97
C TYR A 207 17.83 14.63 -10.45
N MET A 208 18.41 15.83 -10.34
CA MET A 208 19.73 16.12 -10.89
C MET A 208 20.79 16.30 -9.80
N PHE A 209 21.63 15.29 -9.62
CA PHE A 209 22.79 15.33 -8.74
C PHE A 209 24.02 15.86 -9.51
N SER A 210 25.01 16.40 -8.79
CA SER A 210 26.28 16.85 -9.39
C SER A 210 27.02 15.72 -10.12
N GLU A 211 26.68 14.47 -9.82
CA GLU A 211 27.27 13.28 -10.42
C GLU A 211 26.91 13.13 -11.91
N CYS A 212 25.78 13.66 -12.39
CA CYS A 212 25.41 13.61 -13.81
C CYS A 212 26.42 14.32 -14.74
N GLU A 213 27.33 15.13 -14.19
CA GLU A 213 28.41 15.82 -14.91
C GLU A 213 29.67 14.95 -15.10
N THR A 214 29.89 13.94 -14.24
CA THR A 214 31.14 13.15 -14.21
C THR A 214 30.94 11.63 -14.18
N GLU A 215 29.90 11.12 -13.51
CA GLU A 215 29.59 9.69 -13.37
C GLU A 215 28.07 9.45 -13.34
N HIS A 216 27.55 8.70 -14.31
CA HIS A 216 26.11 8.48 -14.46
C HIS A 216 25.63 7.25 -13.69
N ALA A 217 24.65 7.42 -12.81
CA ALA A 217 23.99 6.34 -12.07
C ALA A 217 22.51 6.22 -12.48
N ALA A 218 22.00 4.98 -12.52
CA ALA A 218 20.59 4.72 -12.79
C ALA A 218 19.69 5.25 -11.66
N ASP A 219 18.45 5.62 -12.00
CA ASP A 219 17.45 6.03 -11.02
C ASP A 219 17.22 4.92 -9.98
N ARG A 220 17.25 5.29 -8.71
CA ARG A 220 16.89 4.39 -7.62
C ARG A 220 15.36 4.32 -7.51
N PRO A 221 14.73 3.15 -7.66
CA PRO A 221 13.29 3.06 -7.52
C PRO A 221 12.88 3.44 -6.09
N GLY A 222 11.72 4.10 -5.97
CA GLY A 222 11.11 4.34 -4.67
C GLY A 222 10.78 3.03 -3.96
N ARG A 223 10.80 3.05 -2.62
CA ARG A 223 10.35 1.89 -1.84
C ARG A 223 8.85 1.67 -2.07
N PRO A 224 8.43 0.47 -2.48
CA PRO A 224 7.00 0.15 -2.60
C PRO A 224 6.27 0.32 -1.26
N THR A 225 4.95 0.50 -1.33
CA THR A 225 4.11 0.44 -0.13
C THR A 225 4.23 -0.95 0.49
N ASP A 226 4.45 -1.00 1.80
CA ASP A 226 4.40 -2.24 2.58
C ASP A 226 2.94 -2.73 2.67
N PRO A 227 2.58 -3.86 2.03
CA PRO A 227 1.22 -4.38 2.05
C PRO A 227 0.75 -4.74 3.46
N ALA A 228 1.64 -5.28 4.31
CA ALA A 228 1.28 -5.68 5.66
C ALA A 228 0.97 -4.47 6.55
N ALA A 229 1.75 -3.39 6.41
CA ALA A 229 1.48 -2.14 7.10
C ALA A 229 0.15 -1.51 6.63
N LEU A 230 -0.15 -1.57 5.34
CA LEU A 230 -1.42 -1.10 4.78
C LEU A 230 -2.60 -1.90 5.34
N GLU A 231 -2.52 -3.23 5.30
CA GLU A 231 -3.57 -4.12 5.83
C GLU A 231 -3.81 -3.84 7.31
N ALA A 232 -2.75 -3.73 8.11
CA ALA A 232 -2.85 -3.40 9.54
C ALA A 232 -3.56 -2.06 9.75
N ARG A 233 -3.20 -1.01 8.99
CA ARG A 233 -3.82 0.31 9.11
C ARG A 233 -5.29 0.29 8.68
N VAL A 234 -5.64 -0.48 7.65
CA VAL A 234 -7.03 -0.66 7.20
C VAL A 234 -7.85 -1.35 8.28
N ALA A 235 -7.32 -2.42 8.89
CA ALA A 235 -7.98 -3.14 9.98
C ALA A 235 -8.20 -2.23 11.20
N GLU A 236 -7.18 -1.48 11.61
CA GLU A 236 -7.26 -0.50 12.70
C GLU A 236 -8.34 0.55 12.43
N ALA A 237 -8.36 1.13 11.23
CA ALA A 237 -9.36 2.13 10.84
C ALA A 237 -10.79 1.54 10.81
N ALA A 238 -10.94 0.27 10.43
CA ALA A 238 -12.24 -0.42 10.47
C ALA A 238 -12.71 -0.68 11.90
N ALA A 239 -11.80 -1.12 12.79
CA ALA A 239 -12.09 -1.33 14.21
C ALA A 239 -12.47 0.00 14.90
N GLU A 240 -11.77 1.09 14.59
CA GLU A 240 -12.07 2.44 15.09
C GLU A 240 -13.47 2.90 14.69
N ARG A 241 -13.84 2.75 13.40
CA ARG A 241 -15.18 3.09 12.92
C ARG A 241 -16.26 2.28 13.63
N ARG A 242 -16.03 0.97 13.80
CA ARG A 242 -16.96 0.09 14.51
C ARG A 242 -17.14 0.50 15.97
N ARG A 243 -16.05 0.84 16.67
CA ARG A 243 -16.13 1.32 18.06
C ARG A 243 -16.95 2.61 18.15
N GLN A 244 -16.67 3.60 17.28
CA GLN A 244 -17.42 4.86 17.24
C GLN A 244 -18.89 4.68 16.88
N GLU A 245 -19.23 3.67 16.07
CA GLU A 245 -20.62 3.30 15.80
C GLU A 245 -21.26 2.67 17.05
N ASN A 246 -20.60 1.69 17.67
CA ASN A 246 -21.10 0.99 18.85
C ASN A 246 -21.29 1.91 20.06
N GLU A 247 -20.48 2.96 20.22
CA GLU A 247 -20.65 3.99 21.25
C GLU A 247 -22.01 4.71 21.20
N ARG A 248 -22.73 4.64 20.08
CA ARG A 248 -24.06 5.25 19.90
C ARG A 248 -25.20 4.37 20.41
N TYR A 249 -24.93 3.10 20.69
CA TYR A 249 -25.95 2.10 20.97
C TYR A 249 -25.76 1.43 22.33
N ALA A 250 -26.89 1.14 23.00
CA ALA A 250 -26.95 0.12 24.03
C ALA A 250 -27.31 -1.22 23.38
N PHE A 251 -26.66 -2.32 23.80
CA PHE A 251 -26.84 -3.64 23.19
C PHE A 251 -27.56 -4.59 24.14
N PHE A 252 -28.42 -5.43 23.58
CA PHE A 252 -29.25 -6.36 24.32
C PHE A 252 -29.26 -7.74 23.66
N ALA A 253 -29.11 -8.77 24.47
CA ALA A 253 -29.40 -10.15 24.11
C ALA A 253 -30.85 -10.47 24.48
N GLU A 254 -31.60 -11.07 23.56
CA GLU A 254 -32.95 -11.57 23.83
C GLU A 254 -32.85 -12.99 24.39
N VAL A 255 -33.34 -13.17 25.61
CA VAL A 255 -33.16 -14.38 26.42
C VAL A 255 -34.51 -14.84 26.99
N PRO A 256 -35.40 -15.40 26.15
CA PRO A 256 -36.65 -16.00 26.62
C PRO A 256 -36.38 -17.31 27.37
N GLU A 257 -37.43 -17.95 27.90
CA GLU A 257 -37.29 -19.20 28.64
C GLU A 257 -36.54 -20.27 27.83
N GLY A 258 -35.47 -20.82 28.40
CA GLY A 258 -34.61 -21.81 27.76
C GLY A 258 -33.37 -21.26 27.05
N PHE A 259 -33.18 -19.94 26.99
CA PHE A 259 -32.00 -19.29 26.40
C PHE A 259 -31.08 -18.70 27.46
N THR A 260 -29.84 -18.36 27.07
CA THR A 260 -28.89 -17.63 27.93
C THR A 260 -28.27 -16.46 27.18
N ALA A 261 -27.59 -15.54 27.89
CA ALA A 261 -26.87 -14.45 27.24
C ALA A 261 -25.68 -14.95 26.38
N GLU A 262 -25.23 -16.18 26.64
CA GLU A 262 -24.19 -16.84 25.87
C GLU A 262 -24.71 -17.40 24.54
N ARG A 263 -25.99 -17.81 24.52
CA ARG A 263 -26.69 -18.35 23.36
C ARG A 263 -28.12 -17.77 23.31
N PRO A 264 -28.26 -16.48 22.95
CA PRO A 264 -29.55 -15.81 22.95
C PRO A 264 -30.40 -16.18 21.72
N ASP A 265 -31.69 -15.84 21.77
CA ASP A 265 -32.63 -16.06 20.65
C ASP A 265 -32.51 -14.96 19.59
N GLY A 266 -32.08 -13.76 20.00
CA GLY A 266 -31.88 -12.59 19.13
C GLY A 266 -30.88 -11.60 19.71
N LEU A 267 -30.34 -10.73 18.84
CA LEU A 267 -29.45 -9.63 19.22
C LEU A 267 -30.08 -8.31 18.80
N TRP A 268 -30.15 -7.39 19.74
CA TRP A 268 -30.83 -6.10 19.60
C TRP A 268 -29.90 -4.96 20.01
N ARG A 269 -30.07 -3.78 19.41
CA ARG A 269 -29.39 -2.56 19.82
C ARG A 269 -30.35 -1.38 19.79
N ARG A 270 -30.09 -0.37 20.63
CA ARG A 270 -30.95 0.81 20.77
C ARG A 270 -30.13 2.09 20.82
N ALA A 271 -30.53 3.09 20.03
CA ALA A 271 -30.04 4.46 20.11
C ALA A 271 -31.21 5.41 20.41
N GLY A 272 -31.30 5.90 21.66
CA GLY A 272 -32.47 6.67 22.09
C GLY A 272 -33.73 5.79 22.09
N ASP A 273 -34.70 6.13 21.25
CA ASP A 273 -35.96 5.39 21.07
C ASP A 273 -35.92 4.44 19.85
N ASP A 274 -34.89 4.55 19.01
CA ASP A 274 -34.75 3.74 17.80
C ASP A 274 -34.16 2.38 18.15
N TRP A 275 -34.89 1.32 17.82
CA TRP A 275 -34.48 -0.07 18.01
C TRP A 275 -34.05 -0.69 16.69
N GLU A 276 -33.02 -1.52 16.77
CA GLU A 276 -32.55 -2.33 15.67
C GLU A 276 -32.29 -3.76 16.16
N TYR A 277 -32.41 -4.71 15.24
CA TYR A 277 -32.10 -6.12 15.47
C TYR A 277 -31.07 -6.61 14.46
N LEU A 278 -30.25 -7.57 14.85
CA LEU A 278 -29.33 -8.24 13.93
C LEU A 278 -30.10 -9.30 13.15
N SER A 279 -30.25 -9.11 11.84
CA SER A 279 -30.73 -10.17 10.96
C SER A 279 -29.66 -11.23 10.80
N LEU A 280 -29.99 -12.47 11.12
CA LEU A 280 -29.12 -13.62 10.92
C LEU A 280 -29.24 -14.19 9.48
N LEU A 281 -29.95 -13.49 8.61
CA LEU A 281 -30.12 -13.82 7.20
C LEU A 281 -29.05 -13.16 6.34
N ASP A 282 -28.86 -11.85 6.54
CA ASP A 282 -27.87 -11.05 5.81
C ASP A 282 -26.74 -10.52 6.70
N TRP A 283 -26.79 -10.80 8.01
CA TRP A 283 -25.82 -10.36 9.01
C TRP A 283 -25.72 -8.83 9.13
N ALA A 284 -26.83 -8.13 8.88
CA ALA A 284 -26.94 -6.69 9.02
C ALA A 284 -27.92 -6.28 10.13
N TRP A 285 -27.73 -5.08 10.66
CA TRP A 285 -28.67 -4.45 11.56
C TRP A 285 -29.83 -3.85 10.78
N HIS A 286 -31.05 -4.17 11.19
CA HIS A 286 -32.28 -3.65 10.59
C HIS A 286 -33.14 -2.94 11.64
N PRO A 287 -33.86 -1.87 11.26
CA PRO A 287 -34.75 -1.19 12.18
C PRO A 287 -35.90 -2.10 12.61
N ALA A 288 -36.26 -2.05 13.89
CA ALA A 288 -37.49 -2.63 14.40
C ALA A 288 -38.68 -1.79 13.92
N ASP A 289 -39.81 -2.43 13.63
CA ASP A 289 -41.01 -1.74 13.15
C ASP A 289 -42.29 -2.30 13.79
N ALA A 290 -43.46 -1.95 13.24
CA ALA A 290 -44.74 -2.41 13.77
C ALA A 290 -44.99 -3.91 13.54
N GLU A 291 -44.38 -4.51 12.52
CA GLU A 291 -44.46 -5.95 12.23
C GLU A 291 -43.49 -6.74 13.10
N LEU A 292 -42.34 -6.14 13.43
CA LEU A 292 -41.34 -6.70 14.32
C LEU A 292 -40.94 -5.71 15.43
N PRO A 293 -41.79 -5.54 16.47
CA PRO A 293 -41.48 -4.66 17.58
C PRO A 293 -40.35 -5.24 18.45
N PRO A 294 -39.66 -4.39 19.25
CA PRO A 294 -38.66 -4.87 20.18
C PRO A 294 -39.26 -5.85 21.22
N PRO A 295 -38.48 -6.81 21.72
CA PRO A 295 -38.96 -7.80 22.69
C PRO A 295 -39.37 -7.16 24.02
N PRO A 296 -40.21 -7.83 24.82
CA PRO A 296 -40.55 -7.39 26.18
C PRO A 296 -39.28 -7.20 27.03
N GLU A 297 -39.22 -6.15 27.85
CA GLU A 297 -38.04 -5.84 28.67
C GLU A 297 -37.60 -6.99 29.58
N GLU A 298 -38.55 -7.82 30.03
CA GLU A 298 -38.26 -9.01 30.86
C GLU A 298 -37.40 -10.08 30.16
N THR A 299 -37.44 -10.17 28.82
CA THR A 299 -36.61 -11.10 28.04
C THR A 299 -35.27 -10.49 27.64
N LEU A 300 -35.12 -9.16 27.72
CA LEU A 300 -33.89 -8.48 27.32
C LEU A 300 -32.84 -8.49 28.43
N ARG A 301 -31.58 -8.74 28.05
CA ARG A 301 -30.42 -8.64 28.92
C ARG A 301 -29.41 -7.70 28.27
N GLU A 302 -29.10 -6.61 28.95
CA GLU A 302 -28.07 -5.68 28.48
C GLU A 302 -26.71 -6.38 28.46
N ILE A 303 -25.96 -6.18 27.38
CA ILE A 303 -24.62 -6.74 27.17
C ILE A 303 -23.66 -5.66 26.69
N PRO A 304 -22.35 -5.79 26.98
CA PRO A 304 -21.37 -4.85 26.44
C PRO A 304 -21.25 -5.00 24.91
N ALA A 305 -20.87 -3.92 24.22
CA ALA A 305 -20.68 -3.92 22.77
C ALA A 305 -19.70 -4.99 22.29
N GLU A 306 -18.62 -5.25 23.04
CA GLU A 306 -17.67 -6.33 22.75
C GLU A 306 -18.33 -7.71 22.73
N ARG A 307 -19.32 -7.94 23.61
CA ARG A 307 -20.08 -9.19 23.64
C ARG A 307 -21.05 -9.28 22.48
N ALA A 308 -21.69 -8.17 22.11
CA ALA A 308 -22.54 -8.11 20.92
C ALA A 308 -21.76 -8.40 19.64
N ASP A 309 -20.57 -7.81 19.49
CA ASP A 309 -19.65 -8.08 18.37
C ASP A 309 -19.22 -9.54 18.34
N ALA A 310 -18.88 -10.12 19.49
CA ALA A 310 -18.50 -11.53 19.58
C ALA A 310 -19.65 -12.47 19.17
N LEU A 311 -20.88 -12.17 19.61
CA LEU A 311 -22.07 -12.90 19.20
C LEU A 311 -22.36 -12.75 17.71
N ALA A 312 -22.28 -11.53 17.16
CA ALA A 312 -22.48 -11.27 15.73
C ALA A 312 -21.42 -11.96 14.84
N ALA A 313 -20.20 -12.11 15.35
CA ALA A 313 -19.11 -12.82 14.66
C ALA A 313 -19.27 -14.35 14.72
N ASP A 314 -19.87 -14.90 15.78
CA ASP A 314 -20.12 -16.33 15.93
C ASP A 314 -21.34 -16.80 15.14
N ARG A 315 -21.19 -16.83 13.80
CA ARG A 315 -22.29 -17.19 12.91
C ARG A 315 -22.90 -18.57 13.18
N GLN A 316 -22.07 -19.51 13.64
CA GLN A 316 -22.48 -20.89 13.89
C GLN A 316 -23.18 -21.06 15.23
N GLY A 317 -22.85 -20.24 16.23
CA GLY A 317 -23.47 -20.26 17.55
C GLY A 317 -25.00 -20.04 17.53
N TRP A 318 -25.48 -19.34 16.50
CA TRP A 318 -26.89 -19.05 16.24
C TRP A 318 -27.68 -20.18 15.57
N VAL A 319 -27.01 -21.26 15.19
CA VAL A 319 -27.63 -22.37 14.45
C VAL A 319 -27.71 -23.60 15.33
N THR A 320 -28.88 -24.23 15.34
CA THR A 320 -29.06 -25.55 15.94
C THR A 320 -29.10 -26.59 14.83
N TYR A 321 -28.35 -27.69 15.01
CA TYR A 321 -28.25 -28.78 14.04
C TYR A 321 -28.85 -30.06 14.61
N TRP A 322 -29.49 -30.85 13.75
CA TRP A 322 -29.99 -32.18 14.06
C TRP A 322 -29.63 -33.19 12.98
N ALA A 323 -29.28 -34.40 13.40
CA ALA A 323 -29.31 -35.58 12.54
C ALA A 323 -30.76 -36.05 12.39
N ARG A 324 -31.24 -36.15 11.13
CA ARG A 324 -32.62 -36.57 10.83
C ARG A 324 -32.68 -38.04 10.48
N HIS A 325 -33.40 -38.82 11.28
CA HIS A 325 -33.80 -40.19 10.98
C HIS A 325 -35.21 -40.22 10.37
N ALA A 326 -35.55 -41.30 9.68
CA ALA A 326 -36.85 -41.44 9.03
C ALA A 326 -37.99 -41.44 10.06
N ASP A 327 -37.85 -42.22 11.13
CA ASP A 327 -38.67 -42.19 12.34
C ASP A 327 -37.90 -42.74 13.55
N GLU A 328 -38.57 -42.82 14.70
CA GLU A 328 -37.96 -43.26 15.97
C GLU A 328 -37.64 -44.77 15.97
N ASN A 329 -38.40 -45.59 15.26
CA ASN A 329 -38.18 -47.03 15.22
C ASN A 329 -36.89 -47.35 14.45
N ASP A 330 -36.69 -46.70 13.30
CA ASP A 330 -35.48 -46.85 12.48
C ASP A 330 -34.24 -46.39 13.26
N TRP A 331 -34.34 -45.25 13.97
CA TRP A 331 -33.27 -44.78 14.84
C TRP A 331 -32.94 -45.81 15.94
N ARG A 332 -33.95 -46.36 16.62
CA ARG A 332 -33.76 -47.40 17.65
C ARG A 332 -33.23 -48.73 17.09
N ALA A 333 -33.51 -49.04 15.83
CA ALA A 333 -32.97 -50.19 15.12
C ALA A 333 -31.49 -50.00 14.71
N GLY A 334 -30.94 -48.80 14.91
CA GLY A 334 -29.55 -48.47 14.56
C GLY A 334 -29.38 -48.02 13.11
N GLU A 335 -30.47 -47.66 12.42
CA GLU A 335 -30.37 -47.09 11.08
C GLU A 335 -29.78 -45.68 11.12
N GLY A 336 -28.87 -45.40 10.18
CA GLY A 336 -28.16 -44.13 10.10
C GLY A 336 -29.08 -42.95 9.75
N PRO A 337 -28.65 -41.71 10.02
CA PRO A 337 -29.41 -40.53 9.66
C PRO A 337 -29.52 -40.38 8.14
N THR A 338 -30.67 -39.91 7.69
CA THR A 338 -31.00 -39.69 6.28
C THR A 338 -30.45 -38.36 5.74
N THR A 339 -30.31 -37.36 6.62
CA THR A 339 -29.72 -36.04 6.31
C THR A 339 -29.48 -35.23 7.59
N VAL A 340 -28.94 -34.03 7.45
CA VAL A 340 -28.85 -33.01 8.50
C VAL A 340 -29.94 -31.96 8.31
N VAL A 341 -30.55 -31.57 9.43
CA VAL A 341 -31.51 -30.47 9.52
C VAL A 341 -30.88 -29.36 10.36
N ARG A 342 -31.11 -28.10 10.01
CA ARG A 342 -30.70 -26.95 10.80
C ARG A 342 -31.85 -25.98 11.03
N ARG A 343 -31.79 -25.25 12.13
CA ARG A 343 -32.68 -24.13 12.44
C ARG A 343 -31.84 -22.86 12.61
N ARG A 344 -32.18 -21.83 11.85
CA ARG A 344 -31.69 -20.47 12.03
C ARG A 344 -32.81 -19.63 12.60
N ARG A 345 -32.59 -19.01 13.75
CA ARG A 345 -33.56 -18.15 14.42
C ARG A 345 -33.15 -16.70 14.27
N SER A 346 -33.73 -16.03 13.28
CA SER A 346 -33.60 -14.58 13.16
C SER A 346 -34.83 -13.93 13.79
N PRO A 347 -34.72 -12.75 14.43
CA PRO A 347 -35.86 -12.06 15.02
C PRO A 347 -37.08 -11.96 14.09
N GLU A 348 -36.84 -11.64 12.81
CA GLU A 348 -37.89 -11.50 11.79
C GLU A 348 -38.46 -12.83 11.31
N ARG A 349 -37.72 -13.93 11.44
CA ARG A 349 -38.11 -15.21 10.88
C ARG A 349 -37.29 -16.40 11.35
N LEU A 350 -37.98 -17.50 11.59
CA LEU A 350 -37.40 -18.82 11.81
C LEU A 350 -37.30 -19.59 10.48
N TYR A 351 -36.11 -20.15 10.22
CA TYR A 351 -35.84 -20.99 9.05
C TYR A 351 -35.43 -22.40 9.48
N ASP A 352 -36.28 -23.38 9.18
CA ASP A 352 -35.96 -24.79 9.26
C ASP A 352 -35.54 -25.29 7.88
N GLU A 353 -34.34 -25.82 7.78
CA GLU A 353 -33.76 -26.27 6.51
C GLU A 353 -33.23 -27.70 6.64
N ALA A 354 -33.46 -28.54 5.63
CA ALA A 354 -32.82 -29.83 5.49
C ALA A 354 -31.83 -29.78 4.33
N TYR A 355 -30.68 -30.42 4.51
CA TYR A 355 -29.72 -30.55 3.42
C TYR A 355 -30.16 -31.66 2.45
N GLY A 356 -30.01 -31.44 1.15
CA GLY A 356 -30.14 -32.51 0.15
C GLY A 356 -31.07 -32.25 -1.03
N VAL A 357 -31.71 -31.07 -1.11
CA VAL A 357 -32.35 -30.65 -2.36
C VAL A 357 -31.28 -29.95 -3.20
N ARG A 358 -30.88 -30.55 -4.32
CA ARG A 358 -29.84 -30.03 -5.25
C ARG A 358 -28.51 -29.67 -4.57
N ASP A 359 -28.05 -30.51 -3.64
CA ASP A 359 -26.82 -30.29 -2.86
C ASP A 359 -26.77 -28.95 -2.13
N GLY A 360 -27.92 -28.50 -1.61
CA GLY A 360 -28.03 -27.30 -0.79
C GLY A 360 -29.06 -27.45 0.34
N TRP A 361 -29.13 -26.39 1.15
CA TRP A 361 -30.14 -26.22 2.19
C TRP A 361 -31.47 -25.81 1.55
N ALA A 362 -32.54 -26.51 1.93
CA ALA A 362 -33.89 -26.19 1.48
C ALA A 362 -34.88 -26.22 2.64
N PRO A 363 -35.96 -25.41 2.60
CA PRO A 363 -36.98 -25.40 3.63
C PRO A 363 -37.51 -26.80 3.96
N THR A 364 -37.69 -27.09 5.26
CA THR A 364 -38.21 -28.38 5.74
C THR A 364 -39.25 -28.17 6.83
N ALA A 365 -40.21 -29.10 6.91
CA ALA A 365 -41.15 -29.17 8.03
C ALA A 365 -40.68 -30.13 9.14
N SER A 366 -39.46 -30.68 9.03
CA SER A 366 -39.01 -31.77 9.91
C SER A 366 -38.95 -31.38 11.39
N VAL A 367 -38.46 -30.17 11.71
CA VAL A 367 -38.39 -29.72 13.11
C VAL A 367 -39.78 -29.45 13.66
N TYR A 368 -40.66 -28.81 12.88
CA TYR A 368 -42.06 -28.63 13.25
C TYR A 368 -42.76 -29.99 13.49
N ALA A 369 -42.62 -30.95 12.58
CA ALA A 369 -43.25 -32.27 12.68
C ALA A 369 -42.70 -33.12 13.82
N PHE A 370 -41.44 -32.93 14.21
CA PHE A 370 -40.84 -33.59 15.37
C PHE A 370 -41.37 -33.02 16.69
N LEU A 371 -41.60 -31.70 16.75
CA LEU A 371 -42.09 -31.03 17.96
C LEU A 371 -43.63 -31.10 18.10
N ASP A 372 -44.38 -31.19 17.01
CA ASP A 372 -45.84 -31.32 17.01
C ASP A 372 -46.23 -32.81 17.05
N ALA A 373 -46.87 -33.27 18.13
CA ALA A 373 -47.22 -34.69 18.35
C ALA A 373 -48.40 -35.21 17.49
N ARG A 374 -48.81 -34.48 16.45
CA ARG A 374 -49.97 -34.81 15.60
C ARG A 374 -49.68 -35.77 14.43
N PRO A 375 -48.51 -35.77 13.77
CA PRO A 375 -48.22 -36.71 12.70
C PRO A 375 -48.21 -38.14 13.24
N SER A 376 -48.78 -39.09 12.48
CA SER A 376 -48.79 -40.50 12.85
C SER A 376 -47.42 -41.18 12.78
N ASN A 377 -46.46 -40.57 12.07
CA ASN A 377 -45.06 -41.01 12.03
C ASN A 377 -44.13 -39.80 11.83
N PRO A 378 -43.81 -39.04 12.91
CA PRO A 378 -42.93 -37.89 12.80
C PRO A 378 -41.48 -38.33 12.57
N PRO A 379 -40.66 -37.52 11.88
CA PRO A 379 -39.24 -37.80 11.77
C PRO A 379 -38.59 -37.74 13.15
N HIS A 380 -37.57 -38.56 13.40
CA HIS A 380 -36.81 -38.50 14.65
C HIS A 380 -35.57 -37.63 14.48
N LEU A 381 -35.40 -36.63 15.35
CA LEU A 381 -34.28 -35.69 15.31
C LEU A 381 -33.39 -35.86 16.53
N VAL A 382 -32.09 -35.98 16.31
CA VAL A 382 -31.06 -36.01 17.37
C VAL A 382 -30.21 -34.77 17.25
N GLU A 383 -30.13 -33.94 18.29
CA GLU A 383 -29.32 -32.71 18.27
C GLU A 383 -27.83 -33.08 18.15
N ILE A 384 -27.12 -32.34 17.31
CA ILE A 384 -25.70 -32.54 17.02
C ILE A 384 -24.97 -31.19 16.99
N ASP A 385 -23.66 -31.20 17.20
CA ASP A 385 -22.83 -30.02 17.00
C ASP A 385 -22.49 -29.79 15.51
N VAL A 386 -21.90 -28.63 15.21
CA VAL A 386 -21.51 -28.24 13.85
C VAL A 386 -20.48 -29.18 13.23
N GLN A 387 -19.58 -29.77 14.03
CA GLN A 387 -18.52 -30.66 13.54
C GLN A 387 -19.09 -32.03 13.16
N GLU A 388 -20.05 -32.55 13.94
CA GLU A 388 -20.81 -33.75 13.62
C GLU A 388 -21.71 -33.51 12.40
N ALA A 389 -22.38 -32.36 12.30
CA ALA A 389 -23.15 -31.99 11.13
C ALA A 389 -22.29 -32.02 9.85
N GLU A 390 -21.11 -31.40 9.89
CA GLU A 390 -20.16 -31.40 8.77
C GLU A 390 -19.65 -32.82 8.43
N ARG A 391 -19.37 -33.65 9.45
CA ARG A 391 -18.98 -35.05 9.24
C ARG A 391 -20.10 -35.88 8.60
N LEU A 392 -21.35 -35.71 9.05
CA LEU A 392 -22.50 -36.39 8.48
C LEU A 392 -22.77 -35.96 7.04
N LEU A 393 -22.70 -34.66 6.73
CA LEU A 393 -22.86 -34.16 5.37
C LEU A 393 -21.77 -34.69 4.44
N ARG A 394 -20.52 -34.73 4.91
CA ARG A 394 -19.42 -35.35 4.16
C ARG A 394 -19.66 -36.83 3.91
N SER A 395 -20.10 -37.58 4.93
CA SER A 395 -20.33 -39.02 4.81
C SER A 395 -21.54 -39.36 3.92
N LEU A 396 -22.64 -38.61 4.03
CA LEU A 396 -23.90 -38.90 3.35
C LEU A 396 -23.93 -38.34 1.92
N ARG A 397 -23.24 -37.24 1.67
CA ARG A 397 -23.36 -36.46 0.42
C ARG A 397 -22.02 -36.15 -0.25
N GLY A 398 -20.90 -36.44 0.40
CA GLY A 398 -19.57 -36.15 -0.16
C GLY A 398 -19.22 -34.66 -0.22
N VAL A 399 -19.94 -33.80 0.49
CA VAL A 399 -19.74 -32.34 0.49
C VAL A 399 -18.93 -31.86 1.70
N THR A 400 -18.21 -30.76 1.53
CA THR A 400 -17.46 -30.07 2.60
C THR A 400 -17.73 -28.58 2.57
N GLY A 401 -17.75 -27.92 3.73
CA GLY A 401 -18.07 -26.51 3.89
C GLY A 401 -19.57 -26.23 3.83
N ALA A 402 -20.41 -27.26 3.89
CA ALA A 402 -21.86 -27.12 3.79
C ALA A 402 -22.48 -26.41 5.01
N THR A 403 -21.77 -26.38 6.13
CA THR A 403 -22.17 -25.66 7.34
C THR A 403 -21.71 -24.20 7.38
N GLU A 404 -20.84 -23.74 6.46
CA GLU A 404 -20.37 -22.34 6.43
C GLU A 404 -21.53 -21.36 6.15
N LEU A 405 -21.49 -20.18 6.79
CA LEU A 405 -22.55 -19.15 6.78
C LEU A 405 -22.03 -17.76 6.45
#